data_AF-A0A937ZKX0-F1
#
_entry.id   AF-A0A937ZKX0-F1
#
_cell.length_a   1.000
_cell.length_b   1.000
_cell.length_c   1.000
_cell.angle_alpha   90.00
_cell.angle_beta   90.00
_cell.angle_gamma   90.00
#
_symmetry.space_group_name_H-M   'P 1'
#
loop_
_entity.id
_entity.type
_entity.pdbx_description
1 polymer ?
#
loop_
_entity_poly.entity_id
_entity_poly.type
_entity_poly.pdbx_seq_one_letter_code
_entity_poly.pdbx_strand_id
1 'polypeptide(L)'
;KIASRLARTYTDRHGLKDLCRELLNIDISKVQQSSDWGAETLSAEQVEYAATDVRHLHAIKAKLDAMLTREGRAALAERCFAFLPTRVALDLAGWPADDIFAH
;
A
#
# COMPACT_ATOMS: atom_id res chain seq x y z
N LYS A 1 1.02 2.31 0.94
CA LYS A 1 1.13 3.29 -0.18
C LYS A 1 1.48 4.70 0.26
N ILE A 2 0.81 5.27 1.28
CA ILE A 2 1.06 6.65 1.79
C ILE A 2 2.56 6.92 2.06
N ALA A 3 3.20 6.08 2.87
CA ALA A 3 4.64 6.21 3.16
C ALA A 3 5.51 6.27 1.90
N SER A 4 5.21 5.43 0.89
CA SER A 4 5.95 5.46 -0.36
C SER A 4 5.75 6.75 -1.14
N ARG A 5 4.53 7.30 -1.19
CA ARG A 5 4.28 8.58 -1.88
C ARG A 5 5.03 9.74 -1.22
N LEU A 6 5.10 9.72 0.12
CA LEU A 6 5.81 10.74 0.90
C LEU A 6 7.33 10.58 0.85
N ALA A 7 7.85 9.35 0.75
CA ALA A 7 9.30 9.08 0.81
C ALA A 7 9.97 8.95 -0.57
N ARG A 8 9.28 8.37 -1.57
CA ARG A 8 9.82 8.06 -2.91
C ARG A 8 9.29 9.07 -3.94
N THR A 9 9.61 10.35 -3.77
CA THR A 9 9.08 11.46 -4.61
C THR A 9 9.65 11.52 -6.02
N TYR A 10 10.60 10.64 -6.36
CA TYR A 10 11.22 10.52 -7.68
C TYR A 10 10.49 9.54 -8.62
N THR A 11 9.38 8.94 -8.18
CA THR A 11 8.61 7.99 -8.97
C THR A 11 7.13 8.07 -8.64
N ASP A 12 6.31 7.72 -9.62
CA ASP A 12 4.86 7.54 -9.53
C ASP A 12 4.45 6.09 -9.20
N ARG A 13 5.41 5.15 -9.21
CA ARG A 13 5.17 3.72 -8.98
C ARG A 13 5.18 3.36 -7.50
N HIS A 14 4.00 3.31 -6.90
CA HIS A 14 3.79 3.01 -5.48
C HIS A 14 3.02 1.72 -5.21
N GLY A 15 2.91 0.82 -6.19
CA GLY A 15 2.29 -0.50 -6.02
C GLY A 15 3.17 -1.46 -5.23
N LEU A 16 2.56 -2.51 -4.64
CA LEU A 16 3.30 -3.51 -3.86
C LEU A 16 4.42 -4.18 -4.67
N LYS A 17 4.13 -4.57 -5.92
CA LYS A 17 5.13 -5.16 -6.83
C LYS A 17 6.35 -4.26 -7.05
N ASP A 18 6.12 -2.98 -7.30
CA ASP A 18 7.20 -2.02 -7.52
C ASP A 18 8.03 -1.80 -6.25
N LEU A 19 7.36 -1.80 -5.08
CA LEU A 19 8.03 -1.70 -3.78
C LEU A 19 8.88 -2.94 -3.47
N CYS A 20 8.35 -4.15 -3.70
CA CYS A 20 9.13 -5.39 -3.55
C CYS A 20 10.36 -5.37 -4.46
N ARG A 21 10.18 -4.96 -5.72
CA ARG A 21 11.27 -4.93 -6.70
C ARG A 21 12.34 -3.91 -6.35
N GLU A 22 11.97 -2.67 -6.04
CA GLU A 22 12.94 -1.60 -5.79
C GLU A 22 13.59 -1.71 -4.41
N LEU A 23 12.81 -1.96 -3.36
CA LEU A 23 13.30 -1.89 -1.97
C LEU A 23 13.90 -3.20 -1.48
N LEU A 24 13.44 -4.34 -2.02
CA LEU A 24 13.84 -5.67 -1.58
C LEU A 24 14.48 -6.51 -2.69
N ASN A 25 14.49 -6.04 -3.94
CA ASN A 25 14.95 -6.81 -5.11
C ASN A 25 14.19 -8.16 -5.28
N ILE A 26 12.89 -8.16 -4.97
CA ILE A 26 12.00 -9.32 -5.10
C ILE A 26 10.97 -9.05 -6.19
N ASP A 27 10.82 -9.96 -7.15
CA ASP A 27 9.73 -9.92 -8.12
C ASP A 27 8.54 -10.74 -7.62
N ILE A 28 7.34 -10.17 -7.76
CA ILE A 28 6.09 -10.84 -7.38
C ILE A 28 5.12 -10.87 -8.57
N SER A 29 4.38 -11.96 -8.67
CA SER A 29 3.33 -12.13 -9.68
C SER A 29 2.07 -11.36 -9.31
N LYS A 30 1.36 -10.84 -10.32
CA LYS A 30 0.03 -10.22 -10.18
C LYS A 30 -1.08 -11.03 -10.84
N VAL A 31 -0.76 -12.22 -11.36
CA VAL A 31 -1.67 -13.00 -12.21
C VAL A 31 -3.00 -13.29 -11.50
N GLN A 32 -2.96 -13.62 -10.20
CA GLN A 32 -4.17 -13.98 -9.45
C GLN A 32 -4.95 -12.78 -8.90
N GLN A 33 -4.49 -11.54 -9.14
CA GLN A 33 -5.15 -10.33 -8.65
C GLN A 33 -6.60 -10.20 -9.16
N SER A 34 -6.87 -10.63 -10.39
CA SER A 34 -8.18 -10.59 -11.05
C SER A 34 -8.78 -11.99 -11.26
N SER A 35 -8.41 -12.96 -10.41
CA SER A 35 -9.00 -14.31 -10.40
C SER A 35 -10.34 -14.32 -9.64
N ASP A 36 -11.09 -15.43 -9.71
CA ASP A 36 -12.33 -15.59 -8.96
C ASP A 36 -12.04 -15.84 -7.46
N TRP A 37 -12.08 -14.77 -6.66
CA TRP A 37 -11.93 -14.81 -5.21
C TRP A 37 -13.21 -15.18 -4.46
N GLY A 38 -14.34 -15.32 -5.17
CA GLY A 38 -15.63 -15.74 -4.61
C GLY A 38 -15.85 -17.25 -4.67
N ALA A 39 -14.93 -18.01 -5.28
CA ALA A 39 -15.01 -19.45 -5.41
C ALA A 39 -15.05 -20.16 -4.04
N GLU A 40 -15.82 -21.24 -3.93
CA GLU A 40 -15.93 -22.05 -2.70
C GLU A 40 -14.59 -22.65 -2.27
N THR A 41 -13.73 -22.99 -3.22
CA THR A 41 -12.37 -23.49 -2.98
C THR A 41 -11.37 -22.67 -3.78
N LEU A 42 -10.39 -22.09 -3.09
CA LEU A 42 -9.30 -21.35 -3.71
C LEU A 42 -8.24 -22.28 -4.30
N SER A 43 -7.67 -21.90 -5.44
CA SER A 43 -6.54 -22.61 -6.03
C SER A 43 -5.26 -22.41 -5.20
N ALA A 44 -4.30 -23.33 -5.34
CA ALA A 44 -2.99 -23.19 -4.69
C ALA A 44 -2.27 -21.89 -5.11
N GLU A 45 -2.48 -21.45 -6.35
CA GLU A 45 -1.90 -20.22 -6.89
C GLU A 45 -2.52 -18.97 -6.24
N GLN A 46 -3.83 -18.97 -5.99
CA GLN A 46 -4.52 -17.91 -5.25
C GLN A 46 -4.02 -17.84 -3.81
N VAL A 47 -3.85 -18.99 -3.16
CA VAL A 47 -3.32 -19.05 -1.79
C VAL A 47 -1.90 -18.48 -1.72
N GLU A 48 -1.00 -18.87 -2.64
CA GLU A 48 0.36 -18.34 -2.66
C GLU A 48 0.40 -16.84 -3.00
N TYR A 49 -0.47 -16.37 -3.90
CA TYR A 49 -0.63 -14.95 -4.19
C TYR A 49 -1.04 -14.17 -2.93
N ALA A 50 -2.08 -14.63 -2.22
CA ALA A 50 -2.56 -13.99 -1.00
C ALA A 50 -1.48 -13.95 0.09
N ALA A 51 -0.72 -15.03 0.25
CA ALA A 51 0.40 -15.08 1.19
C ALA A 51 1.50 -14.09 0.82
N THR A 52 1.85 -13.99 -0.48
CA THR A 52 2.88 -13.08 -0.99
C THR A 52 2.49 -11.61 -0.80
N ASP A 53 1.19 -11.28 -0.93
CA ASP A 53 0.68 -9.91 -0.77
C ASP A 53 0.89 -9.34 0.64
N VAL A 54 1.10 -10.19 1.66
CA VAL A 54 1.36 -9.78 3.05
C VAL A 54 2.78 -10.08 3.54
N ARG A 55 3.45 -11.11 2.99
CA ARG A 55 4.74 -11.63 3.45
C ARG A 55 5.83 -10.55 3.57
N HIS A 56 5.85 -9.59 2.65
CA HIS A 56 6.93 -8.61 2.54
C HIS A 56 6.62 -7.23 3.16
N LEU A 57 5.42 -7.02 3.71
CA LEU A 57 4.97 -5.70 4.17
C LEU A 57 5.82 -5.13 5.30
N HIS A 58 6.27 -5.96 6.24
CA HIS A 58 7.11 -5.51 7.37
C HIS A 58 8.48 -5.02 6.90
N ALA A 59 9.12 -5.75 5.97
CA ALA A 59 10.41 -5.35 5.41
C ALA A 59 10.30 -4.06 4.59
N ILE A 60 9.22 -3.92 3.80
CA ILE A 60 8.92 -2.68 3.07
C ILE A 60 8.70 -1.51 4.04
N LYS A 61 7.92 -1.72 5.11
CA LYS A 61 7.67 -0.70 6.14
C LYS A 61 8.99 -0.19 6.73
N ALA A 62 9.87 -1.09 7.16
CA ALA A 62 11.15 -0.71 7.76
C ALA A 62 12.00 0.17 6.83
N LYS A 63 12.06 -0.16 5.52
CA LYS A 63 12.77 0.66 4.53
C LYS A 63 12.13 2.02 4.35
N LEU A 64 10.80 2.08 4.25
CA LEU A 64 10.07 3.34 4.07
C LEU A 64 10.15 4.25 5.30
N ASP A 65 10.11 3.68 6.51
CA ASP A 65 10.25 4.44 7.76
C ASP A 65 11.63 5.12 7.87
N ALA A 66 12.69 4.39 7.49
CA ALA A 66 14.04 4.95 7.42
C ALA A 66 14.13 6.11 6.42
N MET A 67 13.50 5.95 5.24
CA MET A 67 13.43 7.02 4.25
C MET A 67 12.62 8.22 4.76
N LEU A 68 11.43 8.01 5.33
CA LEU A 68 10.60 9.07 5.91
C LEU A 68 11.34 9.87 6.98
N THR A 69 12.12 9.19 7.82
CA THR A 69 12.95 9.83 8.84
C THR A 69 14.04 10.69 8.20
N ARG A 70 14.76 10.15 7.21
CA ARG A 70 15.80 10.87 6.47
C ARG A 70 15.25 12.13 5.78
N GLU A 71 14.06 12.05 5.19
CA GLU A 71 13.42 13.17 4.49
C GLU A 71 12.68 14.14 5.45
N GLY A 72 12.67 13.89 6.76
CA GLY A 72 11.97 14.73 7.74
C GLY A 72 10.43 14.66 7.67
N ARG A 73 9.87 13.59 7.09
CA ARG A 73 8.43 13.43 6.80
C ARG A 73 7.72 12.41 7.69
N ALA A 74 8.41 11.83 8.68
CA ALA A 74 7.84 10.81 9.58
C ALA A 74 6.56 11.30 10.30
N ALA A 75 6.60 12.48 10.92
CA ALA A 75 5.44 13.04 11.63
C ALA A 75 4.26 13.36 10.69
N LEU A 76 4.52 13.69 9.42
CA LEU A 76 3.46 13.86 8.43
C LEU A 76 2.80 12.52 8.10
N ALA A 77 3.61 11.48 7.85
CA ALA A 77 3.11 10.13 7.58
C ALA A 77 2.25 9.59 8.73
N GLU A 78 2.68 9.80 9.98
CA GLU A 78 1.94 9.40 11.18
C GLU A 78 0.55 10.05 11.24
N ARG A 79 0.47 11.38 11.01
CA ARG A 79 -0.80 12.09 10.94
C ARG A 79 -1.70 11.58 9.81
N CYS A 80 -1.13 11.25 8.64
CA CYS A 80 -1.89 10.61 7.57
C CYS A 80 -2.44 9.24 7.96
N PHE A 81 -1.67 8.42 8.70
CA PHE A 81 -2.14 7.12 9.19
C PHE A 81 -3.25 7.28 10.22
N ALA A 82 -3.11 8.23 11.15
CA ALA A 82 -4.13 8.53 12.15
C ALA A 82 -5.46 9.00 11.51
N PHE A 83 -5.40 9.71 10.38
CA PHE A 83 -6.58 10.15 9.64
C PHE A 83 -7.21 9.06 8.76
N LEU A 84 -6.50 7.96 8.46
CA LEU A 84 -6.98 6.94 7.52
C LEU A 84 -8.34 6.33 7.90
N PRO A 85 -8.64 6.02 9.18
CA PRO A 85 -9.98 5.57 9.57
C PRO A 85 -11.07 6.61 9.27
N THR A 86 -10.79 7.89 9.49
CA THR A 86 -11.72 8.98 9.16
C THR A 86 -11.96 9.07 7.66
N ARG A 87 -10.90 8.96 6.83
CA ARG A 87 -11.05 8.92 5.37
C ARG A 87 -11.95 7.77 4.92
N VAL A 88 -11.80 6.58 5.52
CA VAL A 88 -12.67 5.42 5.23
C VAL A 88 -14.12 5.71 5.64
N ALA A 89 -14.34 6.33 6.81
CA ALA A 89 -15.70 6.70 7.24
C ALA A 89 -16.35 7.72 6.29
N LEU A 90 -15.57 8.69 5.78
CA LEU A 90 -16.05 9.64 4.77
C LEU A 90 -16.40 8.95 3.46
N ASP A 91 -15.59 7.98 3.00
CA ASP A 91 -15.87 7.21 1.79
C ASP A 91 -17.21 6.46 1.91
N LEU A 92 -17.42 5.77 3.04
CA LEU A 92 -18.65 5.03 3.31
C LEU A 92 -19.88 5.93 3.47
N ALA A 93 -19.69 7.17 3.90
CA ALA A 93 -20.75 8.16 4.07
C ALA A 93 -21.08 8.96 2.80
N GLY A 94 -20.44 8.63 1.66
CA GLY A 94 -20.80 9.19 0.35
C GLY A 94 -19.85 10.27 -0.19
N TRP A 95 -18.67 10.45 0.41
CA TRP A 95 -17.65 11.40 -0.08
C TRP A 95 -16.44 10.78 -0.81
N PRO A 96 -16.49 9.63 -1.50
CA PRO A 96 -15.28 8.97 -2.02
C PRO A 96 -14.56 9.74 -3.15
N ALA A 97 -15.29 10.55 -3.93
CA ALA A 97 -14.73 11.35 -5.03
C ALA A 97 -14.39 12.80 -4.62
N ASP A 98 -14.97 13.25 -3.51
CA ASP A 98 -14.74 14.59 -2.98
C ASP A 98 -13.58 14.57 -2.00
N ASP A 99 -12.54 15.32 -2.34
CA ASP A 99 -11.58 15.71 -1.32
C ASP A 99 -12.27 16.75 -0.43
N ILE A 100 -12.65 16.36 0.78
CA ILE A 100 -13.35 17.22 1.73
C ILE A 100 -12.52 18.44 2.16
N PHE A 101 -11.24 18.48 1.78
CA PHE A 101 -10.34 19.62 1.96
C PHE A 101 -10.24 20.53 0.73
N ALA A 102 -10.83 20.15 -0.42
CA ALA A 102 -10.87 20.97 -1.63
C ALA A 102 -12.03 22.00 -1.61
N HIS A 103 -11.92 23.04 -2.45
CA HIS A 103 -12.95 24.08 -2.65
C HIS A 103 -14.09 23.63 -3.55
#